data_AF-A0ABD7HG24-F1
#
_entry.id   AF-A0ABD7HG24-F1
#
_cell.length_a   1.000
_cell.length_b   1.000
_cell.length_c   1.000
_cell.angle_alpha   90.00
_cell.angle_beta   90.00
_cell.angle_gamma   90.00
#
_symmetry.space_group_name_H-M   'P 1'
#
loop_
_entity.id
_entity.type
_entity.pdbx_description
1 polymer ?
#
loop_
_entity_poly.entity_id
_entity_poly.type
_entity_poly.pdbx_seq_one_letter_code
_entity_poly.pdbx_strand_id
1 'polypeptide(L)'
;MALIEDLTALVAPPHAASRVARDWEAIDAHLGFVTPPDYREIVETYGSGKFDDFLMVLMPQDGNIHLDLGSQISGWRDALRMSLDSEKLLGVPPAVVPYPIESLTACAYTDNGDVVYWLTNESADSNKWPVVIQATRDNEWDKFDGSLLEFLVSVFGRTYVCPIFSDDFPEQDGSYFTPSA
;
A
#
# COMPACT_ATOMS: atom_id res chain seq x y z
N MET A 1 8.24 -6.08 -15.24
CA MET A 1 7.91 -4.65 -15.29
C MET A 1 6.53 -4.51 -15.88
N ALA A 2 5.53 -4.43 -15.01
CA ALA A 2 4.18 -4.05 -15.37
C ALA A 2 4.14 -2.57 -15.77
N LEU A 3 3.17 -2.21 -16.60
CA LEU A 3 2.89 -0.83 -17.00
C LEU A 3 1.57 -0.37 -16.39
N ILE A 4 1.40 0.95 -16.22
CA ILE A 4 0.15 1.49 -15.70
C ILE A 4 -1.04 1.12 -16.59
N GLU A 5 -0.81 0.98 -17.90
CA GLU A 5 -1.81 0.52 -18.86
C GLU A 5 -2.35 -0.88 -18.53
N ASP A 6 -1.50 -1.79 -18.03
CA ASP A 6 -1.92 -3.14 -17.62
C ASP A 6 -2.93 -3.06 -16.47
N LEU A 7 -2.68 -2.18 -15.49
CA LEU A 7 -3.59 -1.96 -14.38
C LEU A 7 -4.90 -1.31 -14.86
N THR A 8 -4.83 -0.30 -15.74
CA THR A 8 -6.03 0.39 -16.25
C THR A 8 -6.91 -0.48 -17.14
N ALA A 9 -6.34 -1.54 -17.74
CA ALA A 9 -7.09 -2.54 -18.50
C ALA A 9 -7.85 -3.51 -17.58
N LEU A 10 -7.36 -3.73 -16.35
CA LEU A 10 -7.97 -4.59 -15.34
C LEU A 10 -8.99 -3.84 -14.49
N VAL A 11 -8.68 -2.60 -14.11
CA VAL A 11 -9.54 -1.72 -13.31
C VAL A 11 -9.64 -0.39 -14.03
N ALA A 12 -10.85 -0.01 -14.49
CA ALA A 12 -10.98 1.26 -15.19
C ALA A 12 -10.74 2.45 -14.24
N PRO A 13 -9.90 3.43 -14.61
CA PRO A 13 -9.74 4.65 -13.81
C PRO A 13 -11.04 5.47 -13.83
N PRO A 14 -11.28 6.32 -12.81
CA PRO A 14 -12.51 7.10 -12.74
C PRO A 14 -12.66 8.06 -13.93
N HIS A 15 -13.89 8.14 -14.49
CA HIS A 15 -14.17 9.00 -15.64
C HIS A 15 -14.03 10.49 -15.30
N ALA A 16 -13.02 11.13 -15.92
CA ALA A 16 -12.79 12.58 -15.95
C ALA A 16 -12.58 13.26 -14.58
N ALA A 17 -11.42 13.03 -13.96
CA ALA A 17 -10.73 14.07 -13.20
C ALA A 17 -9.23 13.92 -13.41
N SER A 18 -8.58 15.03 -13.71
CA SER A 18 -7.21 15.15 -14.27
C SER A 18 -6.18 14.21 -13.64
N ARG A 19 -5.26 13.69 -14.47
CA ARG A 19 -3.87 13.50 -14.00
C ARG A 19 -3.43 14.82 -13.39
N VAL A 20 -3.60 14.96 -12.08
CA VAL A 20 -3.13 16.13 -11.35
C VAL A 20 -1.65 15.90 -11.23
N ALA A 21 -0.87 16.52 -12.10
CA ALA A 21 0.58 16.54 -11.95
C ALA A 21 0.90 17.06 -10.55
N ARG A 22 1.65 16.26 -9.79
CA ARG A 22 2.05 16.62 -8.43
C ARG A 22 3.48 17.13 -8.43
N ASP A 23 3.77 18.02 -7.49
CA ASP A 23 5.14 18.44 -7.22
C ASP A 23 5.84 17.32 -6.42
N TRP A 24 6.34 16.31 -7.14
CA TRP A 24 6.99 15.17 -6.55
C TRP A 24 8.30 15.52 -5.84
N GLU A 25 8.98 16.60 -6.26
CA GLU A 25 10.18 17.07 -5.57
C GLU A 25 9.83 17.57 -4.17
N ALA A 26 8.77 18.37 -4.05
CA ALA A 26 8.27 18.82 -2.75
C ALA A 26 7.73 17.67 -1.89
N ILE A 27 7.03 16.70 -2.49
CA ILE A 27 6.52 15.51 -1.78
C ILE A 27 7.68 14.65 -1.26
N ASP A 28 8.66 14.34 -2.10
CA ASP A 28 9.83 13.53 -1.72
C ASP A 28 10.64 14.22 -0.61
N ALA A 29 10.81 15.55 -0.70
CA ALA A 29 11.48 16.34 0.33
C ALA A 29 10.72 16.30 1.68
N HIS A 30 9.38 16.32 1.65
CA HIS A 30 8.56 16.22 2.84
C HIS A 30 8.59 14.82 3.46
N LEU A 31 8.54 13.78 2.64
CA LEU A 31 8.60 12.38 3.08
C LEU A 31 10.00 11.95 3.54
N GLY A 32 11.05 12.65 3.09
CA GLY A 32 12.44 12.35 3.40
C GLY A 32 13.03 11.19 2.58
N PHE A 33 12.36 10.77 1.51
CA PHE A 33 12.83 9.76 0.57
C PHE A 33 12.23 9.97 -0.82
N VAL A 34 12.87 9.38 -1.84
CA VAL A 34 12.37 9.41 -3.22
C VAL A 34 11.29 8.35 -3.38
N THR A 35 10.04 8.77 -3.58
CA THR A 35 8.91 7.86 -3.80
C THR A 35 9.11 6.98 -5.04
N PRO A 36 8.70 5.69 -5.02
CA PRO A 36 8.81 4.82 -6.18
C PRO A 36 8.11 5.41 -7.43
N PRO A 37 8.70 5.34 -8.64
CA PRO A 37 8.10 5.92 -9.84
C PRO A 37 6.73 5.32 -10.18
N ASP A 38 6.54 4.01 -9.98
CA ASP A 38 5.30 3.30 -10.27
C ASP A 38 4.13 3.74 -9.36
N TYR A 39 4.42 4.03 -8.10
CA TYR A 39 3.48 4.66 -7.17
C TYR A 39 3.01 6.02 -7.68
N ARG A 40 3.91 6.83 -8.25
CA ARG A 40 3.53 8.14 -8.80
C ARG A 40 2.54 7.99 -9.94
N GLU A 41 2.77 7.01 -10.82
CA GLU A 41 1.87 6.69 -11.93
C GLU A 41 0.49 6.23 -11.44
N ILE A 42 0.43 5.40 -10.40
CA ILE A 42 -0.83 4.96 -9.77
C ILE A 42 -1.58 6.17 -9.20
N VAL A 43 -0.90 6.99 -8.39
CA VAL A 43 -1.48 8.17 -7.74
C VAL A 43 -2.01 9.18 -8.75
N GLU A 44 -1.28 9.45 -9.82
CA GLU A 44 -1.71 10.38 -10.87
C GLU A 44 -2.84 9.81 -11.74
N THR A 45 -2.94 8.49 -11.86
CA THR A 45 -3.95 7.83 -12.71
C THR A 45 -5.29 7.61 -12.00
N TYR A 46 -5.24 7.14 -10.75
CA TYR A 46 -6.43 6.76 -9.98
C TYR A 46 -6.86 7.84 -8.98
N GLY A 47 -5.92 8.62 -8.46
CA GLY A 47 -6.19 9.54 -7.36
C GLY A 47 -6.55 8.82 -6.06
N SER A 48 -7.19 9.56 -5.15
CA SER A 48 -7.64 9.02 -3.86
C SER A 48 -8.89 8.17 -4.07
N GLY A 49 -8.91 6.96 -3.52
CA GLY A 49 -10.05 6.06 -3.64
C GLY A 49 -9.72 4.62 -3.26
N LYS A 50 -10.62 3.72 -3.64
CA LYS A 50 -10.56 2.29 -3.31
C LYS A 50 -10.64 1.44 -4.57
N PHE A 51 -9.87 0.37 -4.62
CA PHE A 51 -10.07 -0.72 -5.55
C PHE A 51 -11.00 -1.76 -4.92
N ASP A 52 -12.06 -2.14 -5.63
CA ASP A 52 -13.10 -3.08 -5.19
C ASP A 52 -13.65 -2.79 -3.78
N ASP A 53 -13.74 -1.50 -3.42
CA ASP A 53 -14.07 -1.00 -2.07
C ASP A 53 -13.23 -1.56 -0.91
N PHE A 54 -12.17 -2.31 -1.23
CA PHE A 54 -11.34 -3.07 -0.31
C PHE A 54 -9.96 -2.43 -0.13
N LEU A 55 -9.18 -2.28 -1.21
CA LEU A 55 -7.78 -1.85 -1.13
C LEU A 55 -7.64 -0.35 -1.43
N MET A 56 -6.95 0.39 -0.56
CA MET A 56 -6.69 1.83 -0.70
C MET A 56 -5.18 2.09 -0.79
N VAL A 57 -4.74 2.69 -1.90
CA VAL A 57 -3.38 3.24 -1.99
C VAL A 57 -3.36 4.58 -1.27
N LEU A 58 -2.39 4.76 -0.38
CA LEU A 58 -2.23 6.00 0.37
C LEU A 58 -1.84 7.14 -0.55
N MET A 59 -2.38 8.33 -0.30
CA MET A 59 -2.20 9.49 -1.15
C MET A 59 -1.22 10.47 -0.51
N PRO A 60 -0.29 11.08 -1.27
CA PRO A 60 0.61 12.05 -0.69
C PRO A 60 -0.12 13.38 -0.48
N GLN A 61 0.06 13.99 0.70
CA GLN A 61 -0.53 15.28 1.05
C GLN A 61 -2.06 15.26 0.96
N ASP A 62 -2.68 14.16 1.39
CA ASP A 62 -4.14 14.06 1.44
C ASP A 62 -4.70 14.95 2.56
N GLY A 63 -5.84 15.58 2.32
CA GLY A 63 -6.52 16.40 3.34
C GLY A 63 -7.07 15.55 4.49
N ASN A 64 -7.31 14.26 4.25
CA ASN A 64 -7.68 13.28 5.25
C ASN A 64 -6.43 12.56 5.77
N ILE A 65 -6.09 12.77 7.04
CA ILE A 65 -4.92 12.15 7.69
C ILE A 65 -4.92 10.61 7.65
N HIS A 66 -6.09 9.99 7.50
CA HIS A 66 -6.24 8.53 7.41
C HIS A 66 -5.88 7.98 6.02
N LEU A 67 -5.91 8.83 4.99
CA LEU A 67 -5.52 8.52 3.61
C LEU A 67 -4.16 9.10 3.25
N ASP A 68 -3.63 10.01 4.07
CA ASP A 68 -2.35 10.66 3.83
C ASP A 68 -1.14 9.73 4.07
N LEU A 69 -0.32 9.53 3.04
CA LEU A 69 0.87 8.70 3.06
C LEU A 69 1.83 9.08 4.20
N GLY A 70 2.15 10.38 4.34
CA GLY A 70 3.13 10.83 5.34
C GLY A 70 2.67 10.55 6.77
N SER A 71 1.40 10.85 7.04
CA SER A 71 0.75 10.60 8.33
C SER A 71 0.69 9.11 8.64
N GLN A 72 0.28 8.28 7.67
CA GLN A 72 0.11 6.85 7.87
C GLN A 72 1.44 6.08 8.03
N ILE A 73 2.54 6.51 7.41
CA ILE A 73 3.86 5.87 7.61
C ILE A 73 4.25 5.89 9.10
N SER A 74 4.15 7.05 9.75
CA SER A 74 4.46 7.16 11.18
C SER A 74 3.44 6.45 12.05
N GLY A 75 2.14 6.64 11.74
CA GLY A 75 1.03 6.02 12.47
C GLY A 75 1.14 4.49 12.53
N TRP A 76 1.42 3.82 11.41
CA TRP A 76 1.51 2.36 11.39
C TRP A 76 2.77 1.82 12.08
N ARG A 77 3.90 2.53 11.98
CA ARG A 77 5.10 2.15 12.74
C ARG A 77 4.88 2.28 14.25
N ASP A 78 4.21 3.34 14.69
CA ASP A 78 3.87 3.51 16.09
C ASP A 78 2.86 2.47 16.57
N ALA A 79 1.85 2.15 15.75
CA ALA A 79 0.89 1.08 16.06
C ALA A 79 1.58 -0.27 16.25
N LEU A 80 2.53 -0.62 15.37
CA LEU A 80 3.35 -1.84 15.51
C LEU A 80 4.13 -1.85 16.84
N ARG A 81 4.81 -0.76 17.18
CA ARG A 81 5.56 -0.65 18.44
C ARG A 81 4.64 -0.78 19.65
N MET A 82 3.51 -0.08 19.62
CA MET A 82 2.52 -0.11 20.70
C MET A 82 1.92 -1.51 20.89
N SER A 83 1.70 -2.26 19.80
CA SER A 83 1.23 -3.65 19.87
C SER A 83 2.25 -4.53 20.60
N LEU A 84 3.52 -4.49 20.18
CA LEU A 84 4.60 -5.28 20.79
C LEU A 84 4.82 -4.95 22.27
N ASP A 85 4.76 -3.66 22.62
CA ASP A 85 4.86 -3.23 24.02
C ASP A 85 3.66 -3.70 24.85
N SER A 86 2.45 -3.65 24.28
CA SER A 86 1.22 -4.12 24.95
C SER A 86 1.24 -5.63 25.20
N GLU A 87 1.65 -6.42 24.21
CA GLU A 87 1.80 -7.87 24.34
C GLU A 87 2.78 -8.25 25.45
N LYS A 88 3.93 -7.56 25.48
CA LYS A 88 4.94 -7.71 26.54
C LYS A 88 4.38 -7.37 27.91
N LEU A 89 3.59 -6.30 28.04
CA LEU A 89 2.94 -5.91 29.30
C LEU A 89 1.89 -6.92 29.76
N LEU A 90 1.15 -7.51 28.82
CA LEU A 90 0.14 -8.54 29.08
C LEU A 90 0.76 -9.93 29.34
N GLY A 91 2.05 -10.10 29.11
CA GLY A 91 2.76 -11.37 29.29
C GLY A 91 2.37 -12.42 28.23
N VAL A 92 1.78 -12.00 27.11
CA VAL A 92 1.57 -12.87 25.95
C VAL A 92 2.84 -12.86 25.10
N PRO A 93 3.17 -13.96 24.40
CA PRO A 93 4.30 -13.96 23.47
C PRO A 93 4.12 -12.83 22.44
N PRO A 94 5.10 -11.94 22.27
CA PRO A 94 4.97 -10.86 21.31
C PRO A 94 4.89 -11.41 19.89
N ALA A 95 4.12 -10.72 19.05
CA ALA A 95 4.10 -10.90 17.61
C ALA A 95 5.53 -10.85 17.06
N VAL A 96 5.82 -11.74 16.10
CA VAL A 96 7.10 -11.74 15.41
C VAL A 96 6.97 -10.84 14.19
N VAL A 97 7.62 -9.68 14.24
CA VAL A 97 7.78 -8.82 13.06
C VAL A 97 9.05 -9.26 12.33
N PRO A 98 8.95 -9.85 11.12
CA PRO A 98 10.09 -10.41 10.41
C PRO A 98 11.02 -9.34 9.80
N TYR A 99 10.62 -8.08 9.82
CA TYR A 99 11.34 -6.95 9.25
C TYR A 99 11.62 -5.87 10.31
N PRO A 100 12.71 -5.09 10.17
CA PRO A 100 12.87 -3.89 10.98
C PRO A 100 11.69 -2.94 10.79
N ILE A 101 11.09 -2.45 11.88
CA ILE A 101 9.93 -1.53 11.81
C ILE A 101 10.26 -0.27 10.98
N GLU A 102 11.49 0.22 11.06
CA GLU A 102 11.94 1.40 10.29
C GLU A 102 12.00 1.17 8.78
N SER A 103 12.11 -0.08 8.32
CA SER A 103 12.10 -0.39 6.89
C SER A 103 10.69 -0.59 6.34
N LEU A 104 9.67 -0.70 7.19
CA LEU A 104 8.27 -0.84 6.78
C LEU A 104 7.67 0.55 6.53
N THR A 105 7.43 0.88 5.28
CA THR A 105 6.84 2.17 4.88
C THR A 105 5.46 1.91 4.31
N ALA A 106 4.41 2.22 5.07
CA ALA A 106 3.03 1.96 4.67
C ALA A 106 2.73 2.69 3.35
N CYS A 107 2.18 2.00 2.37
CA CYS A 107 1.85 2.55 1.06
C CYS A 107 0.42 2.23 0.59
N ALA A 108 -0.20 1.21 1.16
CA ALA A 108 -1.61 0.92 0.99
C ALA A 108 -2.15 0.20 2.25
N TYR A 109 -3.45 0.14 2.38
CA TYR A 109 -4.13 -0.66 3.40
C TYR A 109 -5.50 -1.10 2.89
N THR A 110 -6.05 -2.13 3.50
CA THR A 110 -7.35 -2.68 3.16
C THR A 110 -8.44 -2.16 4.11
N ASP A 111 -9.71 -2.23 3.72
CA ASP A 111 -10.84 -1.76 4.51
C ASP A 111 -11.03 -2.56 5.82
N ASN A 112 -10.66 -3.84 5.80
CA ASN A 112 -10.59 -4.71 6.96
C ASN A 112 -9.34 -4.42 7.82
N GLY A 113 -8.38 -3.61 7.38
CA GLY A 113 -7.29 -3.08 8.19
C GLY A 113 -5.94 -3.80 8.04
N ASP A 114 -5.77 -4.65 7.05
CA ASP A 114 -4.45 -5.19 6.68
C ASP A 114 -3.61 -4.09 6.02
N VAL A 115 -2.29 -4.15 6.20
CA VAL A 115 -1.41 -3.06 5.76
C VAL A 115 -0.40 -3.57 4.76
N VAL A 116 -0.20 -2.77 3.72
CA VAL A 116 0.75 -3.02 2.64
C VAL A 116 1.88 -2.00 2.77
N TYR A 117 3.10 -2.50 2.80
CA TYR A 117 4.32 -1.74 3.02
C TYR A 117 5.26 -1.86 1.83
N TRP A 118 5.98 -0.79 1.51
CA TRP A 118 7.28 -0.91 0.87
C TRP A 118 8.33 -1.35 1.90
N LEU A 119 9.18 -2.30 1.53
CA LEU A 119 10.33 -2.71 2.32
C LEU A 119 11.59 -1.96 1.86
N THR A 120 11.89 -0.85 2.54
CA THR A 120 12.79 0.19 2.02
C THR A 120 14.28 -0.06 2.25
N ASN A 121 14.64 -1.09 3.01
CA ASN A 121 16.04 -1.44 3.31
C ASN A 121 16.66 -2.43 2.32
N GLU A 122 15.88 -3.00 1.40
CA GLU A 122 16.37 -3.99 0.42
C GLU A 122 17.15 -3.32 -0.74
N SER A 123 16.92 -2.03 -0.99
CA SER A 123 17.64 -1.29 -2.03
C SER A 123 17.68 0.21 -1.75
N ALA A 124 18.74 0.88 -2.22
CA ALA A 124 18.78 2.35 -2.28
C ALA A 124 17.93 2.91 -3.44
N ASP A 125 17.58 2.07 -4.42
CA ASP A 125 16.71 2.42 -5.54
C ASP A 125 15.26 2.07 -5.17
N SER A 126 14.41 3.08 -5.00
CA SER A 126 13.02 2.89 -4.57
C SER A 126 12.16 2.13 -5.56
N ASN A 127 12.57 2.06 -6.83
CA ASN A 127 11.93 1.23 -7.84
C ASN A 127 12.16 -0.29 -7.62
N LYS A 128 13.03 -0.65 -6.67
CA LYS A 128 13.35 -2.05 -6.35
C LYS A 128 12.85 -2.48 -4.97
N TRP A 129 12.04 -1.65 -4.30
CA TRP A 129 11.46 -2.02 -3.00
C TRP A 129 10.36 -3.05 -3.19
N PRO A 130 10.47 -4.25 -2.58
CA PRO A 130 9.41 -5.23 -2.63
C PRO A 130 8.24 -4.79 -1.74
N VAL A 131 7.09 -5.42 -1.97
CA VAL A 131 5.88 -5.21 -1.18
C VAL A 131 5.80 -6.26 -0.08
N VAL A 132 5.44 -5.82 1.13
CA VAL A 132 5.16 -6.68 2.28
C VAL A 132 3.73 -6.42 2.74
N ILE A 133 2.99 -7.47 3.03
CA ILE A 133 1.61 -7.41 3.49
C ILE A 133 1.58 -7.96 4.91
N GLN A 134 0.93 -7.25 5.81
CA GLN A 134 0.69 -7.66 7.18
C GLN A 134 -0.80 -7.84 7.42
N ALA A 135 -1.20 -9.04 7.85
CA ALA A 135 -2.49 -9.22 8.49
C ALA A 135 -2.43 -8.50 9.85
N THR A 136 -3.22 -7.46 10.11
CA THR A 136 -3.04 -6.72 11.39
C THR A 136 -3.64 -7.44 12.59
N ARG A 137 -4.57 -8.35 12.34
CA ARG A 137 -5.25 -9.15 13.38
C ARG A 137 -4.59 -10.49 13.65
N ASP A 138 -3.85 -10.98 12.66
CA ASP A 138 -3.19 -12.28 12.69
C ASP A 138 -1.69 -12.03 12.59
N ASN A 139 -0.83 -12.77 13.30
CA ASN A 139 0.62 -12.55 13.23
C ASN A 139 1.23 -13.10 11.93
N GLU A 140 0.59 -12.82 10.80
CA GLU A 140 0.88 -13.31 9.46
C GLU A 140 1.42 -12.20 8.58
N TRP A 141 2.41 -12.57 7.78
CA TRP A 141 3.12 -11.69 6.87
C TRP A 141 3.31 -12.41 5.56
N ASP A 142 3.13 -11.69 4.46
CA ASP A 142 3.50 -12.17 3.14
C ASP A 142 4.39 -11.15 2.43
N LYS A 143 5.19 -11.63 1.48
CA LYS A 143 6.11 -10.81 0.70
C LYS A 143 5.90 -11.07 -0.77
N PHE A 144 5.72 -9.99 -1.52
CA PHE A 144 5.71 -10.00 -2.98
C PHE A 144 7.00 -9.37 -3.50
N ASP A 145 7.80 -10.17 -4.20
CA ASP A 145 9.04 -9.71 -4.84
C ASP A 145 8.74 -8.97 -6.15
N GLY A 146 8.32 -7.71 -6.01
CA GLY A 146 8.04 -6.80 -7.12
C GLY A 146 7.56 -5.43 -6.62
N SER A 147 7.41 -4.49 -7.55
CA SER A 147 6.95 -3.13 -7.23
C SER A 147 5.47 -3.09 -6.81
N LEU A 148 4.97 -1.94 -6.35
CA LEU A 148 3.57 -1.79 -5.98
C LEU A 148 2.64 -1.98 -7.19
N LEU A 149 3.00 -1.42 -8.33
CA LEU A 149 2.25 -1.62 -9.57
C LEU A 149 2.25 -3.09 -10.02
N GLU A 150 3.39 -3.77 -9.95
CA GLU A 150 3.47 -5.20 -10.27
C GLU A 150 2.61 -6.04 -9.33
N PHE A 151 2.58 -5.70 -8.04
CA PHE A 151 1.69 -6.32 -7.06
C PHE A 151 0.22 -6.14 -7.44
N LEU A 152 -0.23 -4.90 -7.68
CA LEU A 152 -1.62 -4.61 -8.06
C LEU A 152 -2.02 -5.32 -9.36
N VAL A 153 -1.19 -5.25 -10.40
CA VAL A 153 -1.44 -5.94 -11.68
C VAL A 153 -1.50 -7.45 -11.49
N SER A 154 -0.67 -8.03 -10.64
CA SER A 154 -0.67 -9.47 -10.39
C SER A 154 -1.89 -9.92 -9.59
N VAL A 155 -2.33 -9.11 -8.63
CA VAL A 155 -3.55 -9.33 -7.85
C VAL A 155 -4.80 -9.23 -8.74
N PHE A 156 -5.02 -8.09 -9.40
CA PHE A 156 -6.18 -7.87 -10.28
C PHE A 156 -6.18 -8.76 -11.52
N GLY A 157 -4.99 -9.10 -12.03
CA GLY A 157 -4.79 -10.06 -13.10
C GLY A 157 -4.88 -11.52 -12.67
N ARG A 158 -5.05 -11.79 -11.36
CA ARG A 158 -5.15 -13.13 -10.75
C ARG A 158 -3.95 -14.04 -11.04
N THR A 159 -2.78 -13.47 -11.32
CA THR A 159 -1.52 -14.23 -11.44
C THR A 159 -0.82 -14.42 -10.09
N TYR A 160 -1.26 -13.69 -9.07
CA TYR A 160 -0.85 -13.84 -7.69
C TYR A 160 -2.08 -13.70 -6.78
N VAL A 161 -2.22 -14.62 -5.83
CA VAL A 161 -3.26 -14.61 -4.80
C VAL A 161 -2.56 -14.31 -3.48
N CYS A 162 -2.83 -13.15 -2.89
CA CYS A 162 -2.29 -12.79 -1.59
C CYS A 162 -2.99 -13.61 -0.51
N PRO A 163 -2.29 -14.45 0.26
CA PRO A 163 -2.91 -15.32 1.26
C PRO A 163 -3.51 -14.57 2.45
N ILE A 164 -3.19 -13.28 2.61
CA ILE A 164 -3.71 -12.41 3.68
C ILE A 164 -5.05 -11.77 3.29
N PHE A 165 -5.28 -11.52 2.00
CA PHE A 165 -6.51 -10.87 1.56
C PHE A 165 -7.68 -11.85 1.55
N SER A 166 -8.90 -11.31 1.61
CA SER A 166 -10.12 -12.10 1.57
C SER A 166 -10.20 -12.96 0.30
N ASP A 167 -10.71 -14.18 0.43
CA ASP A 167 -10.84 -15.16 -0.67
C ASP A 167 -11.69 -14.65 -1.87
N ASP A 168 -12.55 -13.67 -1.64
CA ASP A 168 -13.43 -13.06 -2.65
C ASP A 168 -12.81 -11.83 -3.34
N PHE A 169 -11.64 -11.37 -2.90
CA PHE A 169 -10.89 -10.29 -3.54
C PHE A 169 -9.85 -10.83 -4.54
N PRO A 170 -9.72 -10.21 -5.74
CA PRO A 170 -10.53 -9.13 -6.31
C PRO A 170 -11.93 -9.58 -6.77
N GLU A 171 -12.82 -8.59 -6.95
CA GLU A 171 -14.21 -8.79 -7.37
C GLU A 171 -14.33 -9.70 -8.61
N GLN A 172 -15.23 -10.69 -8.53
CA GLN A 172 -15.29 -11.79 -9.51
C GLN A 172 -15.94 -11.34 -10.83
N ASP A 173 -16.92 -10.44 -10.75
CA ASP A 173 -17.69 -9.94 -11.89
C ASP A 173 -17.04 -8.72 -12.58
N GLY A 174 -15.81 -8.38 -12.20
CA GLY A 174 -15.02 -7.31 -12.78
C GLY A 174 -14.67 -6.25 -11.75
N SER A 175 -13.38 -6.00 -11.60
CA SER A 175 -12.87 -5.03 -10.64
C SER A 175 -13.17 -3.59 -11.05
N TYR A 176 -13.35 -2.74 -10.05
CA TYR A 176 -13.73 -1.34 -10.19
C TYR A 176 -12.97 -0.45 -9.21
N PHE A 177 -13.01 0.86 -9.49
CA PHE A 177 -12.42 1.87 -8.63
C PHE A 177 -13.49 2.85 -8.13
N THR A 178 -13.53 3.08 -6.82
CA THR A 178 -14.42 4.02 -6.16
C THR A 178 -13.62 5.23 -5.67
N PRO A 179 -13.73 6.41 -6.30
CA PRO A 179 -13.05 7.62 -5.83
C PRO A 179 -13.50 8.05 -4.44
N SER A 180 -12.57 8.57 -3.66
CA SER A 180 -12.88 9.28 -2.41
C SER A 180 -13.65 10.58 -2.72
N ALA A 181 -14.63 10.92 -1.88
CA ALA A 181 -15.47 12.12 -2.00
C ALA A 181 -14.76 13.41 -1.51
#